data_AF-A0A1V5WBM7-F1
#
_entry.id   AF-A0A1V5WBM7-F1
#
_cell.length_a   1.000
_cell.length_b   1.000
_cell.length_c   1.000
_cell.angle_alpha   90.00
_cell.angle_beta   90.00
_cell.angle_gamma   90.00
#
_symmetry.space_group_name_H-M   'P 1'
#
loop_
_entity.id
_entity.type
_entity.pdbx_description
1 polymer ?
#
loop_
_entity_poly.entity_id
_entity_poly.type
_entity_poly.pdbx_seq_one_letter_code
_entity_poly.pdbx_strand_id
1 'polypeptide(L)'
;MEGSGIIMALLLLAGLSATGYTVARTRGVRGSGRLQVEEHEVRDCHSVTFAAIGQLILEESAEEGLRIEAEDNLLPYFETEIYGSELRIRQSLPAPLHPTRPVRFFLQVKSLEGLTVRDGIGN
;
A
#
# COMPACT_ATOMS: atom_id res chain seq x y z
N MET A 1 14.11 43.12 50.68
CA MET A 1 14.23 41.81 50.00
C MET A 1 12.84 41.25 49.70
N GLU A 2 12.01 41.99 48.95
CA GLU A 2 10.59 41.62 48.71
C GLU A 2 10.27 41.38 47.23
N GLY A 3 11.29 41.32 46.36
CA GLY A 3 11.11 41.10 44.93
C GLY A 3 11.26 39.65 44.46
N SER A 4 11.70 38.73 45.34
CA SER A 4 12.12 37.38 44.92
C SER A 4 10.95 36.40 44.74
N GLY A 5 9.89 36.54 45.55
CA GLY A 5 8.76 35.59 45.54
C GLY A 5 7.83 35.72 44.33
N ILE A 6 7.63 36.95 43.82
CA ILE A 6 6.71 37.21 42.71
C ILE A 6 7.32 36.74 41.38
N ILE A 7 8.64 36.85 41.24
CA ILE A 7 9.37 36.44 40.03
C ILE A 7 9.38 34.91 39.88
N MET A 8 9.43 34.17 41.00
CA MET A 8 9.36 32.69 41.00
C MET A 8 7.97 32.15 40.65
N ALA A 9 6.90 32.88 41.00
CA ALA A 9 5.53 32.46 40.66
C ALA A 9 5.18 32.66 39.18
N LEU A 10 5.79 33.65 38.50
CA LEU A 10 5.58 33.90 37.07
C LEU A 10 6.39 32.97 36.15
N LEU A 11 7.46 32.34 36.66
CA LEU A 11 8.28 31.40 35.90
C LEU A 11 7.73 29.96 35.89
N LEU A 12 6.81 29.63 36.79
CA LEU A 12 6.19 28.29 36.84
C LEU A 12 4.97 28.13 35.91
N LEU A 13 4.46 29.21 35.31
CA LEU A 13 3.30 29.16 34.42
C LEU A 13 3.65 29.02 32.92
N ALA A 14 4.94 29.02 32.57
CA ALA A 14 5.41 28.91 31.18
C ALA A 14 5.75 27.47 30.75
N GLY A 15 5.42 26.47 31.58
CA GLY A 15 5.83 25.07 31.41
C GLY A 15 4.77 24.11 30.86
N LEU A 16 3.64 24.61 30.33
CA LEU A 16 2.68 23.77 29.61
C LEU A 16 2.86 24.00 28.10
N SER A 17 4.02 23.59 27.58
CA SER A 17 4.16 23.35 26.16
C SER A 17 3.16 22.25 25.79
N ALA A 18 2.02 22.67 25.25
CA ALA A 18 1.08 21.77 24.62
C ALA A 18 1.84 21.02 23.52
N THR A 19 2.22 19.78 23.80
CA THR A 19 2.73 18.85 22.80
C THR A 19 1.54 18.56 21.88
N GLY A 20 1.37 19.41 20.88
CA GLY A 20 0.47 19.16 19.76
C GLY A 20 1.03 17.96 19.02
N TYR A 21 0.63 16.75 19.43
CA TYR A 21 0.76 15.58 18.59
C TYR A 21 -0.19 15.80 17.41
N THR A 22 0.30 16.43 16.35
CA THR A 22 -0.35 16.32 15.05
C THR A 22 -0.21 14.87 14.65
N VAL A 23 -1.23 14.05 14.95
CA VAL A 23 -1.44 12.80 14.23
C VAL A 23 -1.63 13.22 12.79
N ALA A 24 -0.59 13.10 11.99
CA ALA A 24 -0.68 13.23 10.54
C ALA A 24 -1.65 12.15 10.09
N ARG A 25 -2.93 12.50 9.92
CA ARG A 25 -3.90 11.62 9.28
C ARG A 25 -3.36 11.42 7.87
N THR A 26 -2.81 10.25 7.58
CA THR A 26 -2.45 9.86 6.22
C THR A 26 -3.72 9.99 5.39
N ARG A 27 -3.79 11.01 4.53
CA ARG A 27 -4.91 11.16 3.61
C ARG A 27 -4.79 10.02 2.62
N GLY A 28 -5.65 9.01 2.77
CA GLY A 28 -5.73 7.91 1.83
C GLY A 28 -6.02 8.40 0.41
N VAL A 29 -5.60 7.62 -0.58
CA VAL A 29 -5.82 7.93 -1.99
C VAL A 29 -7.16 7.33 -2.40
N ARG A 30 -8.14 8.19 -2.69
CA ARG A 30 -9.45 7.75 -3.18
C ARG A 30 -9.38 7.47 -4.68
N GLY A 31 -9.99 6.36 -5.11
CA GLY A 31 -10.12 6.02 -6.52
C GLY A 31 -10.90 7.08 -7.33
N SER A 32 -10.53 7.25 -8.60
CA SER A 32 -11.08 8.23 -9.55
C SER A 32 -12.46 7.85 -10.11
N GLY A 33 -12.81 6.57 -10.05
CA GLY A 33 -13.95 5.93 -10.69
C GLY A 33 -13.69 5.44 -12.12
N ARG A 34 -12.52 5.74 -12.71
CA ARG A 34 -12.15 5.42 -14.09
C ARG A 34 -11.24 4.18 -14.13
N LEU A 35 -11.82 3.03 -14.49
CA LEU A 35 -11.07 1.78 -14.67
C LEU A 35 -10.10 1.88 -15.86
N GLN A 36 -8.90 1.35 -15.66
CA GLN A 36 -7.84 1.21 -16.64
C GLN A 36 -7.15 -0.15 -16.43
N VAL A 37 -6.45 -0.62 -17.47
CA VAL A 37 -5.74 -1.89 -17.50
C VAL A 37 -4.26 -1.64 -17.75
N GLU A 38 -3.40 -2.27 -16.96
CA GLU A 38 -1.96 -2.38 -17.18
C GLU A 38 -1.57 -3.84 -17.38
N GLU A 39 -0.70 -4.11 -18.34
CA GLU A 39 -0.19 -5.44 -18.66
C GLU A 39 1.31 -5.47 -18.39
N HIS A 40 1.73 -6.49 -17.65
CA HIS A 40 3.12 -6.73 -17.27
C HIS A 40 3.55 -8.08 -17.82
N GLU A 41 4.66 -8.07 -18.52
CA GLU A 41 5.29 -9.30 -18.99
C GLU A 41 5.84 -10.07 -17.78
N VAL A 42 5.36 -11.31 -17.62
CA VAL A 42 5.80 -12.24 -16.58
C VAL A 42 6.24 -13.53 -17.28
N ARG A 43 7.37 -14.08 -16.88
CA ARG A 43 7.93 -15.32 -17.43
C ARG A 43 8.53 -16.16 -16.31
N ASP A 44 8.50 -17.48 -16.49
CA ASP A 44 9.09 -18.46 -15.59
C ASP A 44 8.61 -18.32 -14.12
N CYS A 45 7.35 -17.93 -13.93
CA CYS A 45 6.76 -17.68 -12.62
C CYS A 45 6.14 -18.96 -12.06
N HIS A 46 6.69 -19.45 -10.94
CA HIS A 46 6.25 -20.69 -10.29
C HIS A 46 5.65 -20.41 -8.89
N SER A 47 5.89 -19.22 -8.34
CA SER A 47 5.32 -18.82 -7.05
C SER A 47 4.92 -17.35 -7.05
N VAL A 48 3.93 -17.01 -6.24
CA VAL A 48 3.45 -15.63 -6.12
C VAL A 48 3.33 -15.21 -4.67
N THR A 49 3.85 -14.02 -4.36
CA THR A 49 3.56 -13.30 -3.12
C THR A 49 2.66 -12.12 -3.45
N PHE A 50 1.45 -12.14 -2.89
CA PHE A 50 0.44 -11.11 -3.06
C PHE A 50 0.27 -10.31 -1.77
N ALA A 51 0.64 -9.03 -1.80
CA ALA A 51 0.62 -8.10 -0.68
C ALA A 51 0.01 -6.76 -1.12
N ALA A 52 -1.21 -6.80 -1.65
CA ALA A 52 -1.95 -5.64 -2.13
C ALA A 52 -3.44 -5.77 -1.80
N ILE A 53 -4.19 -4.66 -1.87
CA ILE A 53 -5.65 -4.71 -1.81
C ILE A 53 -6.23 -5.28 -3.11
N GLY A 54 -7.43 -5.86 -3.04
CA GLY A 54 -8.16 -6.34 -4.23
C GLY A 54 -8.15 -7.85 -4.37
N GLN A 55 -8.47 -8.32 -5.57
CA GLN A 55 -8.63 -9.74 -5.87
C GLN A 55 -7.51 -10.23 -6.80
N LEU A 56 -6.79 -11.26 -6.37
CA LEU A 56 -5.92 -12.04 -7.23
C LEU A 56 -6.73 -13.19 -7.87
N ILE A 57 -6.67 -13.28 -9.19
CA ILE A 57 -7.31 -14.29 -10.03
C ILE A 57 -6.18 -15.05 -10.72
N LEU A 58 -6.06 -16.33 -10.42
CA LEU A 58 -5.02 -17.21 -10.93
C LEU A 58 -5.60 -18.09 -12.02
N GLU A 59 -4.89 -18.19 -13.14
CA GLU A 59 -5.23 -19.05 -14.26
C GLU A 59 -3.99 -19.85 -14.69
N GLU A 60 -4.11 -21.17 -14.69
CA GLU A 60 -3.08 -22.03 -15.26
C GLU A 60 -3.32 -22.19 -16.77
N SER A 61 -2.36 -21.75 -17.58
CA SER A 61 -2.49 -21.71 -19.04
C SER A 61 -1.15 -21.96 -19.74
N ALA A 62 -1.16 -22.06 -21.07
CA ALA A 62 0.08 -22.16 -21.85
C ALA A 62 0.89 -20.83 -21.88
N GLU A 63 0.24 -19.72 -21.56
CA GLU A 63 0.79 -18.37 -21.55
C GLU A 63 1.07 -17.90 -20.12
N GLU A 64 2.01 -16.95 -20.00
CA GLU A 64 2.34 -16.30 -18.73
C GLU A 64 2.18 -14.79 -18.89
N GLY A 65 1.65 -14.15 -17.86
CA GLY A 65 1.41 -12.72 -17.89
C GLY A 65 0.60 -12.23 -16.71
N LEU A 66 0.79 -10.96 -16.36
CA LEU A 66 0.01 -10.29 -15.33
C LEU A 66 -0.76 -9.13 -15.96
N ARG A 67 -2.07 -9.10 -15.72
CA ARG A 67 -2.95 -7.99 -16.08
C ARG A 67 -3.55 -7.41 -14.81
N ILE A 68 -3.42 -6.10 -14.63
CA ILE A 68 -3.95 -5.36 -13.49
C ILE A 68 -5.09 -4.48 -13.98
N GLU A 69 -6.29 -4.66 -13.43
CA GLU A 69 -7.45 -3.81 -13.66
C GLU A 69 -7.76 -3.04 -12.38
N ALA A 70 -7.58 -1.72 -12.44
CA ALA A 70 -7.83 -0.82 -11.31
C ALA A 70 -8.21 0.57 -11.81
N GLU A 71 -8.53 1.48 -10.89
CA GLU A 71 -8.70 2.88 -11.26
C GLU A 71 -7.35 3.49 -11.66
N ASP A 72 -7.34 4.33 -12.70
CA ASP A 72 -6.13 4.94 -13.29
C ASP A 72 -5.20 5.61 -12.26
N ASN A 73 -5.77 6.29 -11.27
CA ASN A 73 -5.02 6.98 -10.23
C ASN A 73 -4.49 6.05 -9.13
N LEU A 74 -4.88 4.78 -9.14
CA LEU A 74 -4.43 3.75 -8.19
C LEU A 74 -3.36 2.83 -8.79
N LEU A 75 -3.34 2.65 -10.12
CA LEU A 75 -2.36 1.80 -10.81
C LEU A 75 -0.89 2.08 -10.40
N PRO A 76 -0.42 3.35 -10.28
CA PRO A 76 0.96 3.63 -9.90
C PRO A 76 1.36 3.17 -8.50
N TYR A 77 0.39 2.77 -7.67
CA TYR A 77 0.65 2.26 -6.31
C TYR A 77 0.75 0.73 -6.27
N PHE A 78 0.55 0.02 -7.38
CA PHE A 78 0.80 -1.41 -7.46
C PHE A 78 2.16 -1.66 -8.12
N GLU A 79 3.05 -2.28 -7.36
CA GLU A 79 4.41 -2.62 -7.80
C GLU A 79 4.53 -4.13 -8.02
N THR A 80 5.16 -4.49 -9.13
CA THR A 80 5.36 -5.88 -9.55
C THR A 80 6.84 -6.15 -9.76
N GLU A 81 7.39 -7.18 -9.13
CA GLU A 81 8.81 -7.53 -9.23
C GLU A 81 8.98 -9.05 -9.35
N ILE A 82 9.87 -9.49 -10.24
CA ILE A 82 10.26 -10.90 -10.36
C ILE A 82 11.58 -11.09 -9.59
N TYR A 83 11.57 -11.99 -8.60
CA TYR A 83 12.76 -12.39 -7.86
C TYR A 83 12.98 -13.90 -8.04
N GLY A 84 13.87 -14.28 -8.95
CA GLY A 84 14.02 -15.68 -9.36
C GLY A 84 12.76 -16.15 -10.09
N SER A 85 12.07 -17.16 -9.54
CA SER A 85 10.78 -17.67 -10.03
C SER A 85 9.57 -17.19 -9.21
N GLU A 86 9.77 -16.23 -8.30
CA GLU A 86 8.72 -15.64 -7.48
C GLU A 86 8.27 -14.29 -8.06
N LEU A 87 6.98 -14.17 -8.38
CA LEU A 87 6.33 -12.89 -8.65
C LEU A 87 5.86 -12.25 -7.35
N ARG A 88 6.34 -11.04 -7.07
CA ARG A 88 5.91 -10.22 -5.94
C ARG A 88 5.02 -9.09 -6.43
N ILE A 89 3.77 -9.11 -6.00
CA ILE A 89 2.79 -8.04 -6.25
C ILE A 89 2.57 -7.34 -4.91
N ARG A 90 2.88 -6.05 -4.83
CA ARG A 90 2.78 -5.27 -3.59
C ARG A 90 2.17 -3.91 -3.81
N GLN A 91 1.45 -3.41 -2.81
CA GLN A 91 1.05 -2.02 -2.76
C GLN A 91 2.20 -1.15 -2.22
N SER A 92 2.51 -0.05 -2.89
CA SER A 92 3.47 0.95 -2.42
C SER A 92 2.93 1.71 -1.21
N LEU A 93 3.71 1.78 -0.12
CA LEU A 93 3.38 2.59 1.05
C LEU A 93 3.77 4.04 0.78
N PRO A 94 2.81 4.98 0.86
CA PRO A 94 2.69 5.71 2.12
C PRO A 94 1.23 6.01 2.55
N ALA A 95 0.22 5.58 1.80
CA ALA A 95 -1.19 5.95 2.06
C ALA A 95 -2.15 4.77 1.85
N PRO A 96 -3.21 4.63 2.68
CA PRO A 96 -4.29 3.70 2.43
C PRO A 96 -4.95 4.00 1.08
N LEU A 97 -5.18 2.98 0.25
CA LEU A 97 -5.94 3.13 -0.98
C LEU A 97 -7.43 2.89 -0.71
N HIS A 98 -8.29 3.74 -1.25
CA HIS A 98 -9.74 3.65 -1.12
C HIS A 98 -10.36 3.54 -2.51
N PRO A 99 -10.31 2.35 -3.14
CA PRO A 99 -10.91 2.15 -4.45
C PRO A 99 -12.42 2.36 -4.40
N THR A 100 -12.97 2.94 -5.48
CA THR A 100 -14.42 3.07 -5.70
C THR A 100 -14.94 2.03 -6.68
N ARG A 101 -14.03 1.31 -7.34
CA ARG A 101 -14.28 0.19 -8.25
C ARG A 101 -13.45 -1.03 -7.82
N PRO A 102 -13.82 -2.26 -8.23
CA PRO A 102 -13.00 -3.43 -7.93
C PRO A 102 -11.57 -3.30 -8.48
N VAL A 103 -10.59 -3.77 -7.70
CA VAL A 103 -9.19 -3.94 -8.13
C VAL A 103 -8.97 -5.43 -8.37
N ARG A 104 -8.51 -5.80 -9.56
CA ARG A 104 -8.30 -7.20 -9.98
C ARG A 104 -6.92 -7.40 -10.58
N PHE A 105 -6.28 -8.49 -10.19
CA PHE A 105 -5.00 -8.95 -10.73
C PHE A 105 -5.26 -10.29 -11.39
N PHE A 106 -5.12 -10.37 -12.70
CA PHE A 106 -5.24 -11.60 -13.47
C PHE A 106 -3.84 -12.10 -13.76
N LEU A 107 -3.44 -13.18 -13.10
CA LEU A 107 -2.14 -13.80 -13.26
C LEU A 107 -2.29 -15.14 -13.97
N GLN A 108 -1.71 -15.21 -15.17
CA GLN A 108 -1.57 -16.44 -15.94
C GLN A 108 -0.18 -17.03 -15.70
N VAL A 109 -0.12 -18.31 -15.36
CA VAL A 109 1.11 -19.07 -15.14
C VAL A 109 1.01 -20.46 -15.77
N LYS A 110 2.14 -21.08 -16.08
CA LYS A 110 2.15 -22.46 -16.60
C LYS A 110 1.90 -23.52 -15.53
N SER A 111 2.39 -23.29 -14.32
CA SER A 111 2.25 -24.19 -13.17
C SER A 111 2.51 -23.39 -11.90
N LEU A 112 1.60 -23.44 -10.93
CA LEU A 112 1.77 -22.75 -9.66
C LEU A 112 2.19 -23.72 -8.55
N GLU A 113 3.38 -23.49 -7.98
CA GLU A 113 3.93 -24.29 -6.88
C GLU A 113 3.69 -23.64 -5.51
N GLY A 114 3.48 -22.32 -5.46
CA GLY A 114 3.32 -21.60 -4.20
C GLY A 114 2.52 -20.31 -4.31
N LEU A 115 1.65 -20.08 -3.33
CA LEU A 115 0.89 -18.84 -3.15
C LEU A 115 1.08 -18.36 -1.70
N THR A 116 1.62 -17.16 -1.55
CA THR A 116 1.68 -16.45 -0.27
C THR A 116 0.79 -15.21 -0.35
N VAL A 117 -0.19 -15.11 0.53
CA VAL A 117 -1.04 -13.92 0.65
C VAL A 117 -0.70 -13.22 1.97
N ARG A 118 -0.44 -11.91 1.88
CA ARG A 118 -0.20 -11.03 3.02
C ARG A 118 -1.24 -9.94 3.03
N ASP A 119 -1.63 -9.49 4.22
CA ASP A 119 -2.44 -8.28 4.32
C ASP A 119 -1.66 -7.11 3.70
N GLY A 120 -2.24 -6.46 2.68
CA GLY A 120 -1.64 -5.32 1.97
C GLY A 120 -1.47 -4.05 2.83
N ILE A 121 -1.74 -4.15 4.12
CA ILE A 121 -1.51 -3.12 5.13
C ILE A 121 -0.52 -3.73 6.12
N GLY A 122 0.76 -3.48 5.91
CA GLY A 122 1.79 -3.87 6.87
C GLY A 122 1.49 -3.27 8.25
N ASN A 123 1.57 -4.10 9.29
CA ASN A 123 1.85 -3.62 10.65
C ASN A 123 3.30 -3.16 10.74
#